data_AF-A0A7W5X9F5-F1
#
_entry.id   AF-A0A7W5X9F5-F1
#
_cell.length_a   1.000
_cell.length_b   1.000
_cell.length_c   1.000
_cell.angle_alpha   90.00
_cell.angle_beta   90.00
_cell.angle_gamma   90.00
#
_symmetry.space_group_name_H-M   'P 1'
#
loop_
_entity.id
_entity.type
_entity.pdbx_description
1 polymer ?
#
loop_
_entity_poly.entity_id
_entity_poly.type
_entity_poly.pdbx_seq_one_letter_code
_entity_poly.pdbx_strand_id
1 'polypeptide(L)'
;MSAPERDAYQSLSTFFGRNAAYGGIMVTRPQTIGYSLADSPSGMAAWMYEKFDQWTDSDGVPELSRDEMLNDITLYWFTNSGASSSRFYWENNNNNFSSDTQKTRDIKVPVAITAFPKEIYKAPESWSRQAYPSLAYYNQAAKGGHFAAWEQPQIFAEELRAAFKPMR
;
A
#
# COMPACT_ATOMS: atom_id res chain seq x y z
N MET A 1 10.36 -15.32 17.08
CA MET A 1 9.56 -14.95 15.90
C MET A 1 9.10 -16.22 15.22
N SER A 2 7.79 -16.36 15.04
CA SER A 2 7.19 -17.40 14.19
C SER A 2 7.58 -17.22 12.72
N ALA A 3 7.29 -18.20 11.86
CA ALA A 3 7.58 -18.10 10.43
C ALA A 3 6.89 -16.89 9.77
N PRO A 4 5.57 -16.65 9.96
CA PRO A 4 4.90 -15.47 9.39
C PRO A 4 5.53 -14.13 9.82
N GLU A 5 5.96 -14.02 11.08
CA GLU A 5 6.61 -12.81 11.59
C GLU A 5 8.00 -12.59 11.00
N ARG A 6 8.72 -13.69 10.73
CA ARG A 6 10.03 -13.63 10.07
C ARG A 6 9.88 -13.18 8.62
N ASP A 7 8.90 -13.72 7.91
CA ASP A 7 8.61 -13.36 6.52
C ASP A 7 8.23 -11.87 6.43
N ALA A 8 7.30 -11.42 7.29
CA ALA A 8 6.91 -10.01 7.35
C ALA A 8 8.10 -9.07 7.65
N TYR A 9 8.97 -9.46 8.58
CA TYR A 9 10.20 -8.70 8.86
C TYR A 9 11.14 -8.63 7.66
N GLN A 10 11.33 -9.74 6.94
CA GLN A 10 12.18 -9.77 5.75
C GLN A 10 11.60 -8.90 4.61
N SER A 11 10.27 -8.93 4.41
CA SER A 11 9.59 -8.05 3.47
C SER A 11 9.81 -6.56 3.81
N LEU A 12 9.61 -6.19 5.08
CA LEU A 12 9.87 -4.83 5.55
C LEU A 12 11.34 -4.41 5.39
N SER A 13 12.28 -5.30 5.75
CA SER A 13 13.72 -5.06 5.59
C SER A 13 14.08 -4.81 4.12
N THR A 14 13.52 -5.60 3.21
CA THR A 14 13.71 -5.43 1.76
C THR A 14 13.11 -4.11 1.28
N PHE A 15 11.89 -3.79 1.71
CA PHE A 15 11.22 -2.56 1.35
C PHE A 15 12.02 -1.32 1.76
N PHE A 16 12.41 -1.22 3.04
CA PHE A 16 13.19 -0.08 3.52
C PHE A 16 14.61 -0.04 2.95
N GLY A 17 15.21 -1.20 2.66
CA GLY A 17 16.56 -1.28 2.10
C GLY A 17 16.66 -0.97 0.61
N ARG A 18 15.57 -1.18 -0.17
CA ARG A 18 15.62 -1.11 -1.64
C ARG A 18 14.48 -0.31 -2.28
N ASN A 19 13.27 -0.38 -1.73
CA ASN A 19 12.06 0.06 -2.45
C ASN A 19 11.42 1.34 -1.88
N ALA A 20 11.91 1.86 -0.75
CA ALA A 20 11.36 3.03 -0.07
C ALA A 20 11.89 4.40 -0.58
N ALA A 21 12.81 4.41 -1.56
CA ALA A 21 13.44 5.65 -2.04
C ALA A 21 12.46 6.67 -2.63
N TYR A 22 11.41 6.19 -3.32
CA TYR A 22 10.34 7.03 -3.85
C TYR A 22 9.65 7.83 -2.72
N GLY A 23 9.34 7.16 -1.59
CA GLY A 23 8.78 7.80 -0.41
C GLY A 23 9.78 8.74 0.24
N GLY A 24 11.07 8.39 0.29
CA GLY A 24 12.12 9.25 0.82
C GLY A 24 12.21 10.62 0.12
N ILE A 25 12.17 10.65 -1.22
CA ILE A 25 12.16 11.93 -1.96
C ILE A 25 10.83 12.66 -1.83
N MET A 26 9.68 11.97 -1.79
CA MET A 26 8.37 12.62 -1.62
C MET A 26 8.22 13.21 -0.20
N VAL A 27 8.71 12.54 0.84
CA VAL A 27 8.74 13.04 2.23
C VAL A 27 9.60 14.29 2.36
N THR A 28 10.73 14.37 1.63
CA THR A 28 11.75 15.41 1.90
C THR A 28 11.83 16.49 0.83
N ARG A 29 11.42 16.24 -0.42
CA ARG A 29 11.52 17.20 -1.53
C ARG A 29 10.32 17.04 -2.49
N PRO A 30 9.07 17.08 -2.00
CA PRO A 30 7.87 16.82 -2.81
C PRO A 30 7.74 17.79 -3.98
N GLN A 31 8.11 19.06 -3.77
CA GLN A 31 8.06 20.06 -4.83
C GLN A 31 9.10 19.79 -5.93
N THR A 32 10.30 19.35 -5.54
CA THR A 32 11.39 19.08 -6.48
C THR A 32 11.06 17.91 -7.40
N ILE A 33 10.61 16.78 -6.85
CA ILE A 33 10.17 15.64 -7.68
C ILE A 33 8.92 15.99 -8.49
N GLY A 34 8.04 16.82 -7.92
CA GLY A 34 6.82 17.30 -8.57
C GLY A 34 7.07 17.99 -9.92
N TYR A 35 8.15 18.78 -10.06
CA TYR A 35 8.50 19.39 -11.34
C TYR A 35 8.83 18.34 -12.42
N SER A 36 9.59 17.30 -12.06
CA SER A 36 9.95 16.24 -13.01
C SER A 36 8.73 15.42 -13.45
N LEU A 37 7.81 15.17 -12.52
CA LEU A 37 6.56 14.44 -12.81
C LEU A 37 5.57 15.29 -13.61
N ALA A 38 5.58 16.61 -13.44
CA ALA A 38 4.70 17.54 -14.17
C ALA A 38 5.17 17.85 -15.60
N ASP A 39 6.47 17.77 -15.86
CA ASP A 39 7.07 18.15 -17.15
C ASP A 39 7.07 17.01 -18.17
N SER A 40 7.16 15.76 -17.71
CA SER A 40 7.31 14.59 -18.59
C SER A 40 6.25 13.52 -18.36
N PRO A 41 5.35 13.25 -19.33
CA PRO A 41 4.35 12.19 -19.20
C PRO A 41 5.00 10.80 -19.18
N SER A 42 6.12 10.60 -19.87
CA SER A 42 6.88 9.34 -19.79
C SER A 42 7.60 9.20 -18.44
N GLY A 43 8.05 10.32 -17.85
CA GLY A 43 8.58 10.34 -16.48
C GLY A 43 7.54 9.96 -15.44
N MET A 44 6.33 10.54 -15.53
CA MET A 44 5.18 10.16 -14.71
C MET A 44 4.83 8.68 -14.89
N ALA A 45 4.72 8.21 -16.14
CA ALA A 45 4.38 6.83 -16.43
C ALA A 45 5.39 5.84 -15.84
N ALA A 46 6.69 6.10 -15.99
CA ALA A 46 7.73 5.26 -15.41
C ALA A 46 7.68 5.24 -13.88
N TRP A 47 7.46 6.40 -13.26
CA TRP A 47 7.35 6.54 -11.80
C TRP A 47 6.22 5.70 -11.20
N MET A 48 5.05 5.69 -11.86
CA MET A 48 3.89 4.93 -11.41
C MET A 48 3.96 3.45 -11.81
N TYR A 49 4.38 3.15 -13.05
CA TYR A 49 4.46 1.78 -13.57
C TYR A 49 5.35 0.89 -12.71
N GLU A 50 6.49 1.39 -12.22
CA GLU A 50 7.35 0.64 -11.31
C GLU A 50 6.58 0.11 -10.08
N LYS A 51 5.59 0.86 -9.58
CA LYS A 51 4.78 0.46 -8.43
C LYS A 51 3.71 -0.56 -8.80
N PHE A 52 3.09 -0.42 -9.98
CA PHE A 52 2.19 -1.46 -10.49
C PHE A 52 2.93 -2.79 -10.67
N ASP A 53 4.13 -2.76 -11.22
CA ASP A 53 4.96 -3.95 -11.39
C ASP A 53 5.37 -4.55 -10.05
N GLN A 54 5.89 -3.76 -9.12
CA GLN A 54 6.42 -4.30 -7.85
C GLN A 54 5.36 -4.67 -6.81
N TRP A 55 4.17 -4.06 -6.84
CA TRP A 55 3.21 -4.16 -5.74
C TRP A 55 1.92 -4.91 -6.10
N THR A 56 1.72 -5.27 -7.36
CA THR A 56 0.66 -6.24 -7.69
C THR A 56 1.13 -7.66 -7.36
N ASP A 57 0.22 -8.65 -7.36
CA ASP A 57 0.57 -10.06 -7.34
C ASP A 57 1.13 -10.54 -8.68
N SER A 58 2.13 -9.80 -9.16
CA SER A 58 2.85 -10.03 -10.39
C SER A 58 4.04 -10.96 -10.14
N ASP A 59 4.40 -11.73 -11.16
CA ASP A 59 5.71 -12.37 -11.27
C ASP A 59 6.60 -11.57 -12.26
N GLY A 60 6.58 -10.23 -12.15
CA GLY A 60 7.31 -9.30 -13.03
C GLY A 60 6.53 -8.78 -14.25
N VAL A 61 5.22 -9.01 -14.28
CA VAL A 61 4.27 -8.35 -15.18
C VAL A 61 3.04 -7.97 -14.34
N PRO A 62 2.64 -6.68 -14.28
CA PRO A 62 1.51 -6.27 -13.47
C PRO A 62 0.24 -7.09 -13.76
N GLU A 63 -0.52 -7.44 -12.71
CA GLU A 63 -1.83 -8.10 -12.86
C GLU A 63 -2.89 -7.19 -13.49
N LEU A 64 -2.58 -5.89 -13.64
CA LEU A 64 -3.42 -4.87 -14.25
C LEU A 64 -3.18 -4.81 -15.76
N SER A 65 -4.25 -4.61 -16.53
CA SER A 65 -4.11 -4.36 -17.96
C SER A 65 -3.40 -3.04 -18.24
N ARG A 66 -2.83 -2.94 -19.44
CA ARG A 66 -2.18 -1.70 -19.90
C ARG A 66 -3.14 -0.50 -19.85
N ASP A 67 -4.39 -0.68 -20.27
CA ASP A 67 -5.36 0.41 -20.31
C ASP A 67 -5.75 0.86 -18.90
N GLU A 68 -5.89 -0.08 -17.96
CA GLU A 68 -6.09 0.21 -16.54
C GLU A 68 -4.96 1.06 -15.96
N MET A 69 -3.70 0.65 -16.17
CA MET A 69 -2.54 1.42 -15.71
C MET A 69 -2.46 2.80 -16.38
N LEU A 70 -2.68 2.87 -17.70
CA LEU A 70 -2.64 4.13 -18.44
C LEU A 70 -3.76 5.08 -18.01
N ASN A 71 -4.94 4.58 -17.64
CA ASN A 71 -6.03 5.42 -17.14
C ASN A 71 -5.63 6.13 -15.83
N ASP A 72 -5.03 5.42 -14.88
CA ASP A 72 -4.58 6.02 -13.62
C ASP A 72 -3.40 6.99 -13.84
N ILE A 73 -2.43 6.62 -14.67
CA ILE A 73 -1.32 7.52 -15.06
C ILE A 73 -1.86 8.80 -15.72
N THR A 74 -2.83 8.66 -16.62
CA THR A 74 -3.44 9.78 -17.36
C THR A 74 -4.23 10.69 -16.42
N LEU A 75 -4.92 10.12 -15.42
CA LEU A 75 -5.59 10.90 -14.39
C LEU A 75 -4.59 11.79 -13.62
N TYR A 76 -3.46 11.23 -13.19
CA TYR A 76 -2.41 12.00 -12.51
C TYR A 76 -1.80 13.08 -13.41
N TRP A 77 -1.56 12.74 -14.68
CA TRP A 77 -1.01 13.67 -15.66
C TRP A 77 -1.94 14.85 -15.94
N PHE A 78 -3.20 14.61 -16.32
CA PHE A 78 -4.13 15.68 -16.69
C PHE A 78 -4.57 16.55 -15.52
N THR A 79 -4.52 16.03 -14.29
CA THR A 79 -4.77 16.82 -13.08
C THR A 79 -3.51 17.49 -12.53
N ASN A 80 -2.35 17.27 -13.16
CA ASN A 80 -1.04 17.74 -12.73
C ASN A 80 -0.77 17.46 -11.24
N SER A 81 -1.08 16.24 -10.80
CA SER A 81 -1.11 15.90 -9.38
C SER A 81 0.20 15.30 -8.84
N GLY A 82 1.28 15.27 -9.64
CA GLY A 82 2.59 14.75 -9.21
C GLY A 82 3.14 15.46 -7.97
N ALA A 83 3.10 16.80 -7.96
CA ALA A 83 3.54 17.60 -6.82
C ALA A 83 2.58 17.51 -5.62
N SER A 84 1.27 17.61 -5.86
CA SER A 84 0.27 17.61 -4.78
C SER A 84 0.17 16.26 -4.08
N SER A 85 0.19 15.15 -4.82
CA SER A 85 0.27 13.80 -4.24
C SER A 85 1.57 13.58 -3.45
N SER A 86 2.70 14.09 -3.95
CA SER A 86 3.98 14.04 -3.23
C SER A 86 3.96 14.80 -1.90
N ARG A 87 3.28 15.95 -1.83
CA ARG A 87 3.17 16.72 -0.59
C ARG A 87 2.44 15.96 0.52
N PHE A 88 1.56 15.01 0.19
CA PHE A 88 0.93 14.16 1.19
C PHE A 88 1.96 13.37 2.02
N TYR A 89 3.05 12.91 1.39
CA TYR A 89 4.16 12.25 2.09
C TYR A 89 4.94 13.22 2.98
N TRP A 90 5.10 14.47 2.57
CA TRP A 90 5.74 15.50 3.39
C TRP A 90 4.92 15.83 4.63
N GLU A 91 3.59 15.98 4.49
CA GLU A 91 2.70 16.22 5.62
C GLU A 91 2.64 15.01 6.56
N ASN A 92 2.52 13.81 5.98
CA ASN A 92 2.60 12.54 6.67
C ASN A 92 4.04 12.02 6.70
N ASN A 93 4.98 12.83 7.22
CA ASN A 93 6.42 12.51 7.25
C ASN A 93 6.79 11.30 8.13
N ASN A 94 5.80 10.67 8.75
CA ASN A 94 5.94 9.48 9.56
C ASN A 94 5.87 8.21 8.68
N ASN A 95 6.81 8.06 7.75
CA ASN A 95 6.90 6.94 6.80
C ASN A 95 7.41 5.65 7.48
N ASN A 96 6.72 5.19 8.52
CA ASN A 96 7.01 3.94 9.23
C ASN A 96 5.74 3.14 9.51
N PHE A 97 5.93 1.85 9.74
CA PHE A 97 4.88 0.88 10.09
C PHE A 97 4.79 0.64 11.61
N SER A 98 5.25 1.59 12.44
CA SER A 98 5.24 1.43 13.90
C SER A 98 3.85 1.67 14.47
N SER A 99 3.26 0.64 15.08
CA SER A 99 1.98 0.77 15.79
C SER A 99 2.02 1.78 16.93
N ASP A 100 3.18 1.95 17.55
CA ASP A 100 3.39 2.89 18.66
C ASP A 100 3.36 4.34 18.16
N THR A 101 4.14 4.63 17.11
CA THR A 101 4.20 5.97 16.53
C THR A 101 2.87 6.37 15.89
N GLN A 102 2.16 5.41 15.29
CA GLN A 102 0.83 5.58 14.72
C GLN A 102 -0.30 5.52 15.77
N LYS A 103 0.03 5.28 17.05
CA LYS A 103 -0.92 5.18 18.18
C LYS A 103 -2.11 4.26 17.90
N THR A 104 -1.90 3.15 17.21
CA THR A 104 -3.00 2.28 16.76
C THR A 104 -3.78 1.66 17.92
N ARG A 105 -3.17 1.57 19.11
CA ARG A 105 -3.82 1.11 20.35
C ARG A 105 -4.88 2.07 20.91
N ASP A 106 -4.86 3.33 20.47
CA ASP A 106 -5.85 4.33 20.86
C ASP A 106 -7.14 4.20 20.05
N ILE A 107 -7.12 3.47 18.93
CA ILE A 107 -8.30 3.22 18.10
C ILE A 107 -9.28 2.32 18.87
N LYS A 108 -10.47 2.84 19.16
CA LYS A 108 -11.51 2.14 19.94
C LYS A 108 -12.64 1.56 19.10
N VAL A 109 -12.76 1.97 17.84
CA VAL A 109 -13.72 1.37 16.91
C VAL A 109 -13.27 -0.03 16.50
N PRO A 110 -14.20 -0.94 16.14
CA PRO A 110 -13.85 -2.25 15.60
C PRO A 110 -12.94 -2.13 14.38
N VAL A 111 -11.83 -2.88 14.38
CA VAL A 111 -10.87 -2.92 13.26
C VAL A 111 -10.99 -4.26 12.54
N ALA A 112 -10.89 -4.23 11.22
CA ALA A 112 -10.83 -5.40 10.38
C ALA A 112 -9.57 -5.34 9.51
N ILE A 113 -8.85 -6.45 9.40
CA ILE A 113 -7.65 -6.56 8.56
C ILE A 113 -7.77 -7.80 7.67
N THR A 114 -7.56 -7.63 6.37
CA THR A 114 -7.30 -8.74 5.45
C THR A 114 -5.88 -8.58 4.92
N ALA A 115 -5.05 -9.62 5.11
CA ALA A 115 -3.67 -9.64 4.64
C ALA A 115 -3.59 -10.33 3.28
N PHE A 116 -3.24 -9.57 2.24
CA PHE A 116 -3.04 -10.07 0.88
C PHE A 116 -1.62 -10.62 0.69
N PRO A 117 -1.43 -11.70 -0.09
CA PRO A 117 -0.17 -12.45 -0.12
C PRO A 117 1.01 -11.66 -0.68
N LYS A 118 0.79 -10.71 -1.61
CA LYS A 118 1.85 -9.86 -2.19
C LYS A 118 1.77 -8.39 -1.80
N GLU A 119 1.12 -8.08 -0.68
CA GLU A 119 1.28 -6.77 -0.05
C GLU A 119 2.75 -6.51 0.30
N ILE A 120 3.18 -5.24 0.34
CA ILE A 120 4.52 -4.77 0.68
C ILE A 120 5.07 -5.51 1.90
N TYR A 121 4.23 -5.74 2.90
CA TYR A 121 4.46 -6.74 3.91
C TYR A 121 3.14 -7.38 4.34
N LYS A 122 3.12 -8.71 4.42
CA LYS A 122 1.96 -9.44 4.91
C LYS A 122 1.91 -9.37 6.44
N ALA A 123 1.12 -8.44 6.97
CA ALA A 123 0.98 -8.26 8.42
C ALA A 123 0.50 -9.56 9.10
N PRO A 124 1.31 -10.19 9.96
CA PRO A 124 0.92 -11.40 10.68
C PRO A 124 -0.19 -11.11 11.68
N GLU A 125 -1.08 -12.08 11.89
CA GLU A 125 -2.18 -11.93 12.85
C GLU A 125 -1.69 -11.57 14.26
N SER A 126 -0.55 -12.13 14.69
CA SER A 126 0.06 -11.82 15.98
C SER A 126 0.40 -10.34 16.13
N TRP A 127 0.97 -9.73 15.08
CA TRP A 127 1.29 -8.29 15.07
C TRP A 127 0.02 -7.45 14.96
N SER A 128 -0.92 -7.83 14.10
CA SER A 128 -2.21 -7.15 13.95
C SER A 128 -2.97 -7.08 15.28
N ARG A 129 -3.05 -8.17 16.04
CA ARG A 129 -3.71 -8.21 17.37
C ARG A 129 -2.98 -7.36 18.41
N GLN A 130 -1.65 -7.32 18.37
CA GLN A 130 -0.86 -6.47 19.28
C GLN A 130 -0.95 -4.98 18.95
N ALA A 131 -1.10 -4.64 17.67
CA ALA A 131 -1.24 -3.28 17.18
C ALA A 131 -2.65 -2.73 17.41
N TYR A 132 -3.68 -3.55 17.26
CA TYR A 132 -5.09 -3.16 17.35
C TYR A 132 -5.83 -4.01 18.40
N PRO A 133 -5.96 -3.54 19.66
CA PRO A 133 -6.74 -4.23 20.68
C PRO A 133 -8.22 -4.42 20.31
N SER A 134 -8.75 -3.58 19.41
CA SER A 134 -10.13 -3.65 18.89
C SER A 134 -10.27 -4.47 17.60
N LEU A 135 -9.28 -5.30 17.25
CA LEU A 135 -9.33 -6.15 16.05
C LEU A 135 -10.47 -7.17 16.15
N ALA A 136 -11.52 -6.94 15.37
CA ALA A 136 -12.74 -7.75 15.32
C ALA A 136 -12.72 -8.79 14.20
N TYR A 137 -11.94 -8.55 13.14
CA TYR A 137 -11.81 -9.46 12.00
C TYR A 137 -10.36 -9.51 11.52
N TYR A 138 -9.87 -10.72 11.27
CA TYR A 138 -8.60 -10.95 10.58
C TYR A 138 -8.76 -12.12 9.61
N ASN A 139 -8.28 -11.95 8.38
CA ASN A 139 -8.13 -13.05 7.44
C ASN A 139 -6.89 -12.89 6.55
N GLN A 140 -6.47 -13.98 5.92
CA GLN A 140 -5.47 -13.97 4.85
C GLN A 140 -6.15 -14.31 3.52
N ALA A 141 -6.04 -13.42 2.54
CA ALA A 141 -6.60 -13.65 1.22
C ALA A 141 -5.77 -14.68 0.44
N ALA A 142 -6.42 -15.41 -0.49
CA ALA A 142 -5.77 -16.45 -1.28
C ALA A 142 -4.90 -15.89 -2.43
N LYS A 143 -5.21 -14.69 -2.93
CA LYS A 143 -4.51 -14.03 -4.05
C LYS A 143 -4.58 -12.51 -3.90
N GLY A 144 -3.62 -11.79 -4.47
CA GLY A 144 -3.63 -10.33 -4.62
C GLY A 144 -2.45 -9.65 -3.94
N GLY A 145 -2.14 -8.44 -4.42
CA GLY A 145 -1.09 -7.58 -3.89
C GLY A 145 -1.63 -6.37 -3.14
N HIS A 146 -0.89 -5.28 -3.25
CA HIS A 146 -1.17 -3.98 -2.63
C HIS A 146 -2.45 -3.34 -3.16
N PHE A 147 -2.75 -3.52 -4.46
CA PHE A 147 -3.93 -2.95 -5.09
C PHE A 147 -5.12 -3.91 -5.00
N ALA A 148 -5.39 -4.43 -3.80
CA ALA A 148 -6.33 -5.52 -3.54
C ALA A 148 -7.70 -5.36 -4.21
N ALA A 149 -8.30 -4.16 -4.13
CA ALA A 149 -9.60 -3.87 -4.74
C ALA A 149 -9.58 -3.86 -6.27
N TRP A 150 -8.42 -3.53 -6.86
CA TRP A 150 -8.22 -3.47 -8.30
C TRP A 150 -7.86 -4.85 -8.87
N GLU A 151 -6.94 -5.56 -8.20
CA GLU A 151 -6.47 -6.87 -8.63
C GLU A 151 -7.51 -7.98 -8.39
N GLN A 152 -8.14 -7.98 -7.22
CA GLN A 152 -9.04 -9.05 -6.78
C GLN A 152 -10.37 -8.46 -6.26
N PRO A 153 -11.15 -7.78 -7.11
CA PRO A 153 -12.36 -7.06 -6.68
C PRO A 153 -13.39 -7.96 -5.97
N GLN A 154 -13.57 -9.21 -6.42
CA GLN A 154 -14.46 -10.17 -5.78
C GLN A 154 -13.97 -10.57 -4.38
N ILE A 155 -12.70 -10.95 -4.23
CA ILE A 155 -12.11 -11.32 -2.94
C ILE A 155 -12.20 -10.12 -1.98
N PHE A 156 -11.80 -8.94 -2.43
CA PHE A 156 -11.89 -7.71 -1.64
C PHE A 156 -13.32 -7.42 -1.16
N ALA A 157 -14.32 -7.55 -2.03
CA ALA A 157 -15.72 -7.33 -1.67
C ALA A 157 -16.27 -8.39 -0.70
N GLU A 158 -15.86 -9.65 -0.84
CA GLU A 158 -16.23 -10.74 0.08
C GLU A 158 -15.64 -10.53 1.47
N GLU A 159 -14.36 -10.14 1.54
CA GLU A 159 -13.65 -9.81 2.79
C GLU A 159 -14.31 -8.64 3.52
N LEU A 160 -14.66 -7.57 2.79
CA LEU A 160 -15.44 -6.46 3.36
C LEU A 160 -16.79 -6.95 3.90
N ARG A 161 -17.54 -7.75 3.14
CA ARG A 161 -18.83 -8.27 3.62
C ARG A 161 -18.67 -9.15 4.86
N ALA A 162 -17.65 -10.01 4.90
CA ALA A 162 -17.36 -10.87 6.04
C ALA A 162 -17.00 -10.04 7.29
N ALA A 163 -16.13 -9.03 7.14
CA ALA A 163 -15.73 -8.14 8.22
C ALA A 163 -16.90 -7.36 8.82
N PHE A 164 -17.83 -6.87 7.99
CA PHE A 164 -18.98 -6.09 8.46
C PHE A 164 -20.19 -6.95 8.86
N LYS A 165 -20.21 -8.25 8.53
CA LYS A 165 -21.34 -9.15 8.85
C LYS A 165 -21.72 -9.15 10.34
N PRO A 166 -20.78 -9.15 11.31
CA PRO A 166 -21.11 -9.11 12.74
C PRO A 166 -21.58 -7.74 13.24
N MET A 167 -21.49 -6.68 12.43
CA MET A 167 -21.78 -5.29 12.81
C MET A 167 -23.13 -4.79 12.28
N ARG A 168 -23.91 -5.68 11.66
CA ARG A 168 -25.24 -5.40 11.12
C ARG A 168 -26.34 -5.86 12.05
#